data_AF-A0AA43C5G0-F1
#
_entry.id   AF-A0AA43C5G0-F1
#
_cell.length_a   1.000
_cell.length_b   1.000
_cell.length_c   1.000
_cell.angle_alpha   90.00
_cell.angle_beta   90.00
_cell.angle_gamma   90.00
#
_symmetry.space_group_name_H-M   'P 1'
#
loop_
_entity.id
_entity.type
_entity.pdbx_description
1 polymer ?
#
loop_
_entity_poly.entity_id
_entity_poly.type
_entity_poly.pdbx_seq_one_letter_code
_entity_poly.pdbx_strand_id
1 'polypeptide(L)'
;MCEEIKDLTPQNPAVVFSIKIGKVSCFTSFDPVPEKTFIYHKWFHRDDPSTKKRLTLQPPRWGTYSSIQLREADKGPWRVEISDQEGNLLRILRFSITD
;
A
#
# COMPACT_ATOMS: atom_id res chain seq x y z
N MET A 1 5.10 3.73 -1.67
CA MET A 1 4.48 3.29 -2.93
C MET A 1 5.58 2.94 -3.90
N CYS A 2 5.39 1.92 -4.72
CA CYS A 2 6.38 1.47 -5.69
C CYS A 2 5.70 0.71 -6.84
N GLU A 3 6.41 0.55 -7.95
CA GLU A 3 5.92 -0.17 -9.13
C GLU A 3 5.82 -1.67 -8.86
N GLU A 4 6.81 -2.22 -8.14
CA GLU A 4 6.92 -3.64 -7.90
C GLU A 4 7.58 -3.93 -6.54
N ILE A 5 7.36 -5.14 -6.04
CA ILE A 5 8.09 -5.73 -4.92
C ILE A 5 8.90 -6.90 -5.48
N LYS A 6 10.21 -6.85 -5.29
CA LYS A 6 11.13 -7.94 -5.64
C LYS A 6 11.92 -8.31 -4.39
N ASP A 7 11.90 -9.58 -4.00
CA ASP A 7 12.60 -10.07 -2.81
C ASP A 7 12.27 -9.25 -1.55
N LEU A 8 10.98 -8.96 -1.35
CA LEU A 8 10.45 -8.08 -0.28
C LEU A 8 11.02 -6.66 -0.27
N THR A 9 11.60 -6.21 -1.37
CA THR A 9 12.18 -4.88 -1.53
C THR A 9 11.40 -4.06 -2.57
N PRO A 10 10.94 -2.85 -2.22
CA PRO A 10 10.29 -1.93 -3.16
C PRO A 10 11.21 -1.55 -4.32
N GLN A 11 10.73 -1.72 -5.55
CA GLN A 11 11.41 -1.31 -6.77
C GLN A 11 10.74 -0.08 -7.36
N ASN A 12 11.54 0.92 -7.76
CA ASN A 12 11.06 2.18 -8.34
C ASN A 12 10.01 2.88 -7.44
N PRO A 13 10.40 3.32 -6.23
CA PRO A 13 9.51 4.08 -5.37
C PRO A 13 9.16 5.43 -6.00
N ALA A 14 7.87 5.76 -6.07
CA ALA A 14 7.39 7.01 -6.65
C ALA A 14 6.06 7.44 -6.01
N VAL A 15 5.59 8.63 -6.40
CA VAL A 15 4.27 9.17 -6.05
C VAL A 15 3.39 9.43 -7.28
N VAL A 16 3.94 9.23 -8.48
CA VAL A 16 3.22 9.26 -9.75
C VAL A 16 3.64 8.01 -10.51
N PHE A 17 2.66 7.28 -11.04
CA PHE A 17 2.89 6.03 -11.75
C PHE A 17 2.15 6.04 -13.09
N SER A 18 2.78 5.56 -14.15
CA SER A 18 2.10 5.32 -15.41
C SER A 18 1.20 4.09 -15.29
N ILE A 19 0.00 4.18 -15.85
CA ILE A 19 -0.93 3.08 -15.96
C ILE A 19 -0.34 1.87 -16.73
N LYS A 20 0.64 2.11 -17.60
CA LYS A 20 1.32 1.09 -18.40
C LYS A 20 2.08 0.07 -17.55
N ILE A 21 2.41 0.42 -16.30
CA ILE A 21 3.04 -0.48 -15.33
C ILE A 21 2.05 -1.59 -14.90
N GLY A 22 0.74 -1.35 -15.01
CA GLY A 22 -0.31 -2.34 -14.79
C GLY A 22 -0.61 -2.67 -13.33
N LYS A 23 0.30 -2.34 -12.40
CA LYS A 23 0.10 -2.49 -10.95
C LYS A 23 0.87 -1.43 -10.17
N VAL A 24 0.44 -1.17 -8.95
CA VAL A 24 1.22 -0.45 -7.94
C VAL A 24 1.13 -1.17 -6.61
N SER A 25 2.19 -1.05 -5.82
CA SER A 25 2.29 -1.72 -4.52
C SER A 25 2.55 -0.71 -3.40
N CYS A 26 1.92 -0.96 -2.26
CA CYS A 26 2.22 -0.29 -1.00
C CYS A 26 2.96 -1.29 -0.11
N PHE A 27 4.25 -1.06 0.08
CA PHE A 27 5.08 -1.78 1.04
C PHE A 27 5.14 -1.02 2.36
N THR A 28 5.04 -1.75 3.45
CA THR A 28 5.19 -1.26 4.83
C THR A 28 6.11 -2.19 5.58
N SER A 29 6.97 -1.60 6.41
CA SER A 29 7.90 -2.35 7.26
C SER A 29 7.84 -1.81 8.68
N PHE A 30 7.87 -2.73 9.63
CA PHE A 30 7.80 -2.47 11.06
C PHE A 30 9.00 -3.12 11.72
N ASP A 31 9.75 -2.33 12.47
CA ASP A 31 10.86 -2.76 13.29
C ASP A 31 10.91 -1.83 14.52
N PRO A 32 10.46 -2.27 15.72
CA PRO A 32 10.06 -3.64 16.04
C PRO A 32 8.56 -3.94 15.76
N VAL A 33 8.24 -5.24 15.74
CA VAL A 33 6.91 -5.82 15.89
C VAL A 33 6.90 -6.58 17.22
N PRO A 34 6.33 -6.01 18.31
CA PRO A 34 6.43 -6.59 19.65
C PRO A 34 5.74 -7.95 19.80
N GLU A 35 4.59 -8.10 19.16
CA GLU A 35 3.79 -9.33 19.16
C GLU A 35 3.11 -9.53 17.79
N LYS A 36 2.62 -10.74 17.55
CA LYS A 36 1.89 -11.04 16.32
C LYS A 36 0.61 -10.19 16.26
N THR A 37 0.54 -9.32 15.26
CA THR A 37 -0.58 -8.40 15.05
C THR A 37 -0.90 -8.29 13.55
N PHE A 38 -1.75 -7.35 13.17
CA PHE A 38 -2.01 -7.04 11.77
C PHE A 38 -2.30 -5.56 11.57
N ILE A 39 -2.08 -5.12 10.33
CA ILE A 39 -2.47 -3.79 9.86
C ILE A 39 -3.49 -3.93 8.71
N TYR A 40 -4.14 -2.82 8.38
CA TYR A 40 -4.93 -2.68 7.17
C TYR A 40 -4.28 -1.71 6.20
N HIS A 41 -4.18 -2.09 4.94
CA HIS A 41 -4.05 -1.14 3.83
C HIS A 41 -5.46 -0.90 3.28
N LYS A 42 -5.99 0.31 3.47
CA LYS A 42 -7.26 0.77 2.86
C LYS A 42 -6.92 1.68 1.70
N TRP A 43 -7.28 1.26 0.50
CA TRP A 43 -7.02 1.97 -0.75
C TRP A 43 -8.25 2.78 -1.13
N PHE A 44 -8.02 4.00 -1.59
CA PHE A 44 -9.05 4.92 -2.03
C PHE A 44 -8.67 5.55 -3.36
N HIS A 45 -9.63 5.63 -4.26
CA HIS A 45 -9.52 6.32 -5.54
C HIS A 45 -10.46 7.52 -5.51
N ARG A 46 -9.94 8.73 -5.71
CA ARG A 46 -10.74 9.98 -5.65
C ARG A 46 -11.64 10.08 -4.42
N ASP A 47 -11.08 9.73 -3.27
CA ASP A 47 -11.78 9.68 -1.99
C ASP A 47 -12.79 8.55 -1.76
N ASP A 48 -13.11 7.78 -2.79
CA ASP A 48 -13.97 6.60 -2.69
C ASP A 48 -13.21 5.34 -2.28
N PRO A 49 -13.73 4.52 -1.35
CA PRO A 49 -13.11 3.26 -0.96
C PRO A 49 -13.01 2.28 -2.14
N SER A 50 -11.80 1.76 -2.38
CA SER A 50 -11.54 0.77 -3.43
C SER A 50 -11.36 -0.64 -2.86
N THR A 51 -10.32 -0.84 -2.04
CA THR A 51 -10.05 -2.17 -1.46
C THR A 51 -9.45 -2.05 -0.06
N LYS A 52 -9.76 -3.01 0.81
CA LYS A 52 -9.20 -3.14 2.15
C LYS A 52 -8.47 -4.47 2.25
N LYS A 53 -7.18 -4.43 2.60
CA LYS A 53 -6.32 -5.61 2.72
C LYS A 53 -5.81 -5.73 4.15
N ARG A 54 -6.07 -6.87 4.80
CA ARG A 54 -5.52 -7.21 6.12
C ARG A 54 -4.16 -7.88 5.91
N LEU A 55 -3.12 -7.36 6.55
CA LEU A 55 -1.75 -7.86 6.42
C LEU A 55 -1.21 -8.21 7.81
N THR A 56 -0.82 -9.47 7.99
CA THR A 56 -0.29 -9.96 9.28
C THR A 56 1.16 -9.54 9.45
N LEU A 57 1.51 -9.12 10.66
CA LEU A 57 2.88 -8.79 11.07
C LEU A 57 3.36 -9.82 12.09
N GLN A 58 4.61 -10.27 11.96
CA GLN A 58 5.23 -11.22 12.89
C GLN A 58 6.46 -10.60 13.57
N PRO A 59 6.73 -10.90 14.85
CA PRO A 59 7.94 -10.48 15.53
C PRO A 59 9.23 -11.05 14.91
N PRO A 60 10.40 -10.42 15.19
CA PRO A 60 10.57 -9.14 15.87
C PRO A 60 10.49 -7.94 14.91
N ARG A 61 10.50 -8.20 13.60
CA ARG A 61 10.42 -7.20 12.52
C ARG A 61 9.75 -7.84 11.33
N TRP A 62 8.93 -7.08 10.60
CA TRP A 62 8.18 -7.62 9.47
C TRP A 62 7.98 -6.59 8.37
N GLY A 63 8.21 -7.01 7.13
CA GLY A 63 7.81 -6.31 5.93
C GLY A 63 6.58 -6.97 5.33
N THR A 64 5.61 -6.17 4.89
CA THR A 64 4.43 -6.66 4.18
C THR A 64 4.04 -5.69 3.09
N TYR A 65 3.20 -6.13 2.16
CA TYR A 65 2.70 -5.28 1.10
C TYR A 65 1.31 -5.71 0.66
N SER A 66 0.61 -4.76 0.04
CA SER A 66 -0.50 -5.08 -0.84
C SER A 66 -0.36 -4.32 -2.14
N SER A 67 -1.06 -4.80 -3.17
CA SER A 67 -1.03 -4.22 -4.50
C SER A 67 -2.44 -4.08 -5.04
N ILE A 68 -2.62 -3.14 -5.96
CA ILE A 68 -3.79 -3.03 -6.82
C ILE A 68 -3.34 -3.19 -8.27
N GLN A 69 -4.20 -3.80 -9.09
CA GLN A 69 -4.05 -3.76 -10.54
C GLN A 69 -4.66 -2.46 -11.05
N LEU A 70 -4.04 -1.88 -12.08
CA LEU A 70 -4.46 -0.63 -12.68
C LEU A 70 -5.26 -0.89 -13.96
N ARG A 71 -6.34 -0.14 -14.14
CA ARG A 71 -7.20 -0.08 -15.32
C ARG A 71 -7.36 1.36 -15.76
N GLU A 72 -7.81 1.61 -16.99
CA GLU A 72 -7.99 2.97 -17.52
C GLU A 72 -8.84 3.86 -16.60
N ALA A 73 -9.87 3.29 -15.97
CA ALA A 73 -10.73 3.97 -15.02
C ALA A 73 -10.02 4.40 -13.71
N ASP A 74 -8.90 3.76 -13.37
CA ASP A 74 -8.13 3.99 -12.14
C ASP A 74 -7.20 5.20 -12.23
N LYS A 75 -7.19 5.93 -13.36
CA LYS A 75 -6.40 7.17 -13.49
C LYS A 75 -6.85 8.24 -12.49
N GLY A 76 -5.89 9.06 -12.06
CA GLY A 76 -6.09 10.16 -11.14
C GLY A 76 -5.57 9.88 -9.72
N PRO A 77 -6.06 10.64 -8.72
CA PRO A 77 -5.50 10.61 -7.38
C PRO A 77 -5.95 9.38 -6.58
N TRP A 78 -5.01 8.84 -5.83
CA TRP A 78 -5.19 7.73 -4.92
C TRP A 78 -4.61 8.04 -3.54
N ARG A 79 -5.11 7.34 -2.53
CA ARG A 79 -4.42 7.19 -1.26
C ARG A 79 -4.49 5.77 -0.71
N VAL A 80 -3.49 5.43 0.10
CA VAL A 80 -3.51 4.26 0.98
C VAL A 80 -3.49 4.77 2.41
N GLU A 81 -4.51 4.42 3.18
CA GLU A 81 -4.51 4.58 4.63
C GLU A 81 -4.03 3.29 5.27
N ILE A 82 -3.00 3.40 6.10
CA ILE A 82 -2.43 2.30 6.87
C ILE A 82 -2.93 2.47 8.30
N SER A 83 -3.70 1.52 8.79
CA SER A 83 -4.18 1.51 10.18
C SER A 83 -3.80 0.22 10.90
N ASP A 84 -3.70 0.27 12.22
CA ASP A 84 -3.51 -0.93 13.04
C ASP A 84 -4.81 -1.75 13.17
N GLN A 85 -4.77 -2.79 14.01
CA GLN A 85 -5.89 -3.68 14.30
C GLN A 85 -7.07 -2.99 15.02
N GLU A 86 -6.80 -1.95 15.80
CA GLU A 86 -7.81 -1.16 16.51
C GLU A 86 -8.45 -0.09 15.60
N GLY A 87 -7.86 0.13 14.42
CA GLY A 87 -8.29 1.12 13.46
C GLY A 87 -7.61 2.47 13.62
N ASN A 88 -6.62 2.58 14.51
CA ASN A 88 -5.83 3.80 14.64
C ASN A 88 -5.03 4.01 13.36
N LEU A 89 -5.12 5.21 12.80
CA LEU A 89 -4.45 5.58 11.58
C LEU A 89 -2.94 5.78 11.87
N LEU A 90 -2.11 4.96 11.25
CA LEU A 90 -0.65 5.02 11.38
C LEU A 90 -0.03 5.95 10.32
N ARG A 91 -0.53 5.87 9.07
CA ARG A 91 0.01 6.67 7.96
C ARG A 91 -0.99 6.79 6.80
N ILE A 92 -0.95 7.91 6.09
CA ILE A 92 -1.59 8.09 4.79
C ILE A 92 -0.51 8.29 3.74
N LEU A 93 -0.56 7.52 2.65
CA LEU A 93 0.28 7.70 1.47
C LEU A 93 -0.60 8.17 0.32
N ARG A 94 -0.23 9.25 -0.35
CA ARG A 94 -0.93 9.77 -1.54
C ARG A 94 -0.08 9.54 -2.77
N PHE A 95 -0.72 9.17 -3.87
CA PHE A 95 -0.08 8.98 -5.17
C PHE A 95 -1.08 9.22 -6.29
N SER A 96 -0.61 9.30 -7.53
CA SER A 96 -1.45 9.46 -8.72
C SER A 96 -1.10 8.44 -9.79
N ILE A 97 -2.11 8.03 -10.55
CA ILE A 97 -1.96 7.21 -11.75
C ILE A 97 -2.17 8.10 -12.98
N THR A 98 -1.21 8.10 -13.89
CA THR A 98 -1.21 8.88 -15.15
C THR A 98 -1.05 7.96 -16.35
N ASP A 99 -1.06 8.53 -17.56
CA ASP A 99 -0.64 7.86 -18.79
C ASP A 99 0.85 7.50 -18.81
#